data_AF-A0A925HLU2-F1
#
_entry.id   AF-A0A925HLU2-F1
#
_cell.length_a   1.000
_cell.length_b   1.000
_cell.length_c   1.000
_cell.angle_alpha   90.00
_cell.angle_beta   90.00
_cell.angle_gamma   90.00
#
_symmetry.space_group_name_H-M   'P 1'
#
loop_
_entity.id
_entity.type
_entity.pdbx_description
1 polymer ?
#
loop_
_entity_poly.entity_id
_entity_poly.type
_entity_poly.pdbx_seq_one_letter_code
_entity_poly.pdbx_strand_id
1 'polypeptide(L)'
;MQAHPRPVCWMKELRAASIADTTHSEGEARMKFRWMATIVMIGAVSMVGCVSQSKYEDAMVDVDSAKSELALARTQKNALEQQVRTLKDLNVKFGSEAQFARDELERIQHGRDKERGGVEDRAKELEAHMRQLSAQNRALRHESEDVKRHNDTLKSLVARYQKELKDQSRSVIGVPPPSVPSVSPAPSGASVPPAMKDSQPLSSSMNVNKASAGDMVLVLGLSKDVADRVVTNRPYRVKGELVAKNVLPKETFDLIKERISVSP
;
A
#
# COMPACT_ATOMS: atom_id res chain seq x y z
N MET A 1 -33.01 -10.60 27.98
CA MET A 1 -34.27 -11.37 27.83
C MET A 1 -34.19 -12.03 26.46
N GLN A 2 -34.15 -13.35 26.23
CA GLN A 2 -34.59 -14.53 26.98
C GLN A 2 -33.52 -15.62 26.83
N ALA A 3 -33.26 -16.34 27.92
CA ALA A 3 -32.58 -17.63 27.92
C ALA A 3 -33.55 -18.64 28.53
N HIS A 4 -33.83 -19.73 27.81
CA HIS A 4 -34.58 -20.87 28.33
C HIS A 4 -33.63 -22.07 28.46
N PRO A 5 -33.41 -22.61 29.67
CA PRO A 5 -32.95 -23.98 29.83
C PRO A 5 -34.15 -24.91 30.10
N ARG A 6 -34.20 -26.05 29.41
CA ARG A 6 -35.14 -27.14 29.68
C ARG A 6 -34.64 -27.96 30.89
N PRO A 7 -35.53 -28.38 31.81
CA PRO A 7 -35.15 -29.15 32.98
C PRO A 7 -35.01 -30.64 32.66
N VAL A 8 -33.99 -31.24 33.26
CA VAL A 8 -33.69 -32.68 33.27
C VAL A 8 -34.63 -33.33 34.28
N CYS A 9 -35.55 -34.18 33.81
CA CYS A 9 -36.41 -34.95 34.70
C CYS A 9 -35.64 -36.14 35.28
N TRP A 10 -35.50 -36.04 36.59
CA TRP A 10 -35.10 -37.00 37.60
C TRP A 10 -35.64 -38.42 37.36
N MET A 11 -34.76 -39.42 37.42
CA MET A 11 -35.16 -40.80 37.68
C MET A 11 -34.78 -41.16 39.11
N LYS A 12 -35.83 -41.33 39.91
CA LYS A 12 -35.87 -41.74 41.31
C LYS A 12 -35.01 -42.99 41.57
N GLU A 13 -33.98 -42.78 42.38
CA GLU A 13 -33.77 -43.43 43.68
C GLU A 13 -34.57 -44.73 43.93
N LEU A 14 -33.91 -45.86 43.64
CA LEU A 14 -34.28 -47.19 44.11
C LEU A 14 -34.00 -47.27 45.61
N ARG A 15 -35.05 -47.11 46.41
CA ARG A 15 -35.03 -47.44 47.83
C ARG A 15 -34.99 -48.97 47.97
N ALA A 16 -33.83 -49.48 48.36
CA ALA A 16 -33.67 -50.86 48.81
C ALA A 16 -34.57 -51.09 50.04
N ALA A 17 -35.60 -51.91 49.89
CA ALA A 17 -36.34 -52.48 51.01
C ALA A 17 -35.59 -53.75 51.44
N SER A 18 -34.83 -53.60 52.53
CA SER A 18 -34.37 -54.71 53.36
C SER A 18 -35.58 -55.25 54.12
N ILE A 19 -36.00 -56.48 53.82
CA ILE A 19 -36.75 -57.33 54.75
C ILE A 19 -36.03 -58.67 54.76
N ALA A 20 -35.16 -58.82 55.75
CA ALA A 20 -34.87 -60.12 56.33
C ALA A 20 -36.13 -60.57 57.07
N ASP A 21 -36.68 -61.72 56.71
CA ASP A 21 -36.92 -62.84 57.63
C ASP A 21 -37.64 -63.98 56.89
N THR A 22 -37.54 -65.20 57.43
CA THR A 22 -38.20 -66.46 57.00
C THR A 22 -37.33 -67.44 56.20
N THR A 23 -36.20 -67.80 56.79
CA THR A 23 -35.58 -69.12 56.60
C THR A 23 -36.43 -70.22 57.22
N HIS A 24 -37.49 -70.69 56.53
CA HIS A 24 -38.03 -72.04 56.76
C HIS A 24 -38.97 -72.59 55.66
N SER A 25 -39.01 -71.98 54.47
CA SER A 25 -39.84 -72.46 53.34
C SER A 25 -39.21 -72.17 51.97
N GLU A 26 -37.89 -72.00 51.90
CA GLU A 26 -37.20 -71.64 50.66
C GLU A 26 -36.85 -72.83 49.75
N GLY A 27 -36.80 -74.05 50.27
CA GLY A 27 -36.47 -75.23 49.46
C GLY A 27 -37.56 -75.54 48.43
N GLU A 28 -38.81 -75.56 48.88
CA GLU A 28 -39.95 -75.94 48.04
C GLU A 28 -40.35 -74.82 47.08
N ALA A 29 -40.31 -73.55 47.51
CA ALA A 29 -40.61 -72.40 46.65
C ALA A 29 -39.53 -72.15 45.59
N ARG A 30 -38.23 -72.25 45.93
CA ARG A 30 -37.15 -72.19 44.92
C ARG A 30 -37.17 -73.39 43.99
N MET A 31 -37.49 -74.59 44.48
CA MET A 31 -37.62 -75.76 43.62
C MET A 31 -38.80 -75.61 42.67
N LYS A 32 -39.97 -75.18 43.15
CA LYS A 32 -41.14 -74.87 42.31
C LYS A 32 -40.86 -73.74 41.33
N PHE A 33 -40.16 -72.68 41.73
CA PHE A 33 -39.82 -71.57 40.82
C PHE A 33 -38.79 -72.00 39.78
N ARG A 34 -37.77 -72.79 40.15
CA ARG A 34 -36.83 -73.38 39.19
C ARG A 34 -37.52 -74.36 38.26
N TRP A 35 -38.47 -75.15 38.75
CA TRP A 35 -39.25 -76.11 37.99
C TRP A 35 -40.23 -75.42 37.04
N MET A 36 -40.92 -74.38 37.50
CA MET A 36 -41.78 -73.52 36.68
C MET A 36 -40.96 -72.73 35.66
N ALA A 37 -39.81 -72.18 36.02
CA ALA A 37 -38.92 -71.49 35.09
C ALA A 37 -38.31 -72.46 34.06
N THR A 38 -37.96 -73.69 34.45
CA THR A 38 -37.54 -74.72 33.49
C THR A 38 -38.70 -75.16 32.60
N ILE A 39 -39.92 -75.29 33.12
CA ILE A 39 -41.11 -75.59 32.29
C ILE A 39 -41.44 -74.44 31.34
N VAL A 40 -41.27 -73.19 31.76
CA VAL A 40 -41.47 -72.02 30.89
C VAL A 40 -40.37 -71.91 29.85
N MET A 41 -39.10 -72.18 30.20
CA MET A 41 -37.99 -72.18 29.24
C MET A 41 -38.06 -73.37 28.28
N ILE A 42 -38.37 -74.57 28.78
CA ILE A 42 -38.63 -75.75 27.95
C ILE A 42 -39.87 -75.51 27.09
N GLY A 43 -40.93 -74.90 27.63
CA GLY A 43 -42.14 -74.52 26.89
C GLY A 43 -41.88 -73.49 25.80
N ALA A 44 -41.07 -72.46 26.07
CA ALA A 44 -40.68 -71.45 25.09
C ALA A 44 -39.77 -72.03 24.00
N VAL A 45 -38.87 -72.97 24.34
CA VAL A 45 -38.07 -73.73 23.37
C VAL A 45 -38.92 -74.76 22.61
N SER A 46 -39.98 -75.30 23.21
CA SER A 46 -40.93 -76.22 22.57
C SER A 46 -41.93 -75.51 21.65
N MET A 47 -42.10 -74.18 21.80
CA MET A 47 -42.77 -73.33 20.82
C MET A 47 -41.87 -73.03 19.61
N VAL A 48 -40.60 -73.43 19.63
CA VAL A 48 -39.75 -73.59 18.44
C VAL A 48 -39.99 -74.99 17.84
N GLY A 49 -41.27 -75.35 17.69
CA GLY A 49 -41.71 -76.56 17.01
C GLY A 49 -42.13 -76.20 15.59
N CYS A 50 -41.41 -76.75 14.60
CA CYS A 50 -41.73 -76.77 13.17
C CYS A 50 -42.58 -75.58 12.68
N VAL A 51 -41.96 -74.42 12.52
CA VAL A 51 -42.53 -73.42 11.62
C VAL A 51 -42.71 -74.11 10.27
N SER A 52 -43.87 -73.95 9.61
CA SER A 52 -44.05 -74.55 8.29
C SER A 52 -42.91 -74.06 7.41
N GLN A 53 -42.31 -74.96 6.62
CA GLN A 53 -41.15 -74.64 5.79
C GLN A 53 -41.36 -73.32 5.01
N SER A 54 -42.58 -73.08 4.52
CA SER A 54 -42.99 -71.83 3.87
C SER A 54 -42.81 -70.56 4.71
N LYS A 55 -43.08 -70.59 6.02
CA LYS A 55 -42.95 -69.40 6.90
C LYS A 55 -41.50 -69.08 7.24
N TYR A 56 -40.64 -70.09 7.29
CA TYR A 56 -39.20 -69.87 7.40
C TYR A 56 -38.64 -69.23 6.12
N GLU A 57 -39.06 -69.74 4.96
CA GLU A 57 -38.69 -69.18 3.66
C GLU A 57 -39.20 -67.74 3.51
N ASP A 58 -40.47 -67.46 3.85
CA ASP A 58 -41.04 -66.10 3.86
C ASP A 58 -40.21 -65.15 4.76
N ALA A 59 -39.90 -65.58 5.98
CA ALA A 59 -39.11 -64.76 6.92
C ALA A 59 -37.66 -64.56 6.46
N MET A 60 -37.05 -65.54 5.78
CA MET A 60 -35.73 -65.41 5.18
C MET A 60 -35.73 -64.42 4.02
N VAL A 61 -36.78 -64.42 3.19
CA VAL A 61 -36.96 -63.43 2.11
C VAL A 61 -37.08 -62.02 2.68
N ASP A 62 -37.84 -61.82 3.76
CA ASP A 62 -37.96 -60.53 4.44
C ASP A 62 -36.61 -60.06 5.02
N VAL A 63 -35.84 -60.97 5.62
CA VAL A 63 -34.50 -60.68 6.15
C VAL A 63 -33.54 -60.30 5.04
N ASP A 64 -33.53 -61.01 3.92
CA ASP A 64 -32.64 -60.72 2.80
C ASP A 64 -33.05 -59.43 2.07
N SER A 65 -34.36 -59.15 1.98
CA SER A 65 -34.87 -57.86 1.55
C SER A 65 -34.36 -56.73 2.45
N ALA A 66 -34.52 -56.85 3.77
CA ALA A 66 -34.06 -55.86 4.73
C ALA A 66 -32.53 -55.66 4.71
N LYS A 67 -31.74 -56.72 4.50
CA LYS A 67 -30.29 -56.61 4.31
C LYS A 67 -29.94 -55.82 3.05
N SER A 68 -30.66 -56.06 1.95
CA SER A 68 -30.45 -55.34 0.69
C SER A 68 -30.77 -53.85 0.83
N GLU A 69 -31.86 -53.51 1.53
CA GLU A 69 -32.24 -52.13 1.83
C GLU A 69 -31.22 -51.44 2.75
N LEU A 70 -30.73 -52.11 3.79
CA LEU A 70 -29.68 -51.58 4.66
C LEU A 70 -28.37 -51.35 3.91
N ALA A 71 -28.01 -52.25 2.99
CA ALA A 71 -26.83 -52.10 2.15
C ALA A 71 -26.96 -50.85 1.24
N LEU A 72 -28.13 -50.65 0.63
CA LEU A 72 -28.44 -49.46 -0.17
C LEU A 72 -28.44 -48.18 0.68
N ALA A 73 -29.03 -48.22 1.88
CA ALA A 73 -29.03 -47.08 2.79
C ALA A 73 -27.59 -46.69 3.20
N ARG A 74 -26.72 -47.68 3.44
CA ARG A 74 -25.30 -47.44 3.75
C ARG A 74 -24.55 -46.81 2.58
N THR A 75 -24.79 -47.27 1.34
CA THR A 75 -24.12 -46.67 0.16
C THR A 75 -24.60 -45.24 -0.08
N GLN A 76 -25.90 -44.97 0.04
CA GLN A 76 -26.47 -43.62 -0.04
C GLN A 76 -25.90 -42.70 1.05
N LYS A 77 -25.82 -43.17 2.29
CA LYS A 77 -25.22 -42.42 3.41
C LYS A 77 -23.76 -42.09 3.13
N ASN A 78 -22.97 -43.06 2.66
CA ASN A 78 -21.56 -42.84 2.34
C ASN A 78 -21.40 -41.81 1.21
N ALA A 79 -22.26 -41.85 0.20
CA ALA A 79 -22.26 -40.85 -0.88
C ALA A 79 -22.60 -39.44 -0.36
N LEU A 80 -23.60 -39.32 0.51
CA LEU A 80 -23.97 -38.03 1.11
C LEU A 80 -22.86 -37.50 2.02
N GLU A 81 -22.22 -38.35 2.81
CA GLU A 81 -21.08 -37.95 3.63
C GLU A 81 -19.90 -37.45 2.80
N GLN A 82 -19.64 -38.06 1.63
CA GLN A 82 -18.63 -37.54 0.71
C GLN A 82 -18.99 -36.14 0.22
N GLN A 83 -20.25 -35.89 -0.16
CA GLN A 83 -20.67 -34.54 -0.55
C GLN A 83 -20.52 -33.52 0.58
N VAL A 84 -20.88 -33.88 1.82
CA VAL A 84 -20.69 -33.01 2.99
C VAL A 84 -19.21 -32.71 3.24
N ARG A 85 -18.33 -33.70 3.06
CA ARG A 85 -16.88 -33.49 3.15
C ARG A 85 -16.38 -32.52 2.07
N THR A 86 -16.79 -32.72 0.83
CA THR A 86 -16.42 -31.83 -0.29
C THR A 86 -16.92 -30.39 -0.05
N LEU A 87 -18.17 -30.22 0.39
CA LEU A 87 -18.71 -28.91 0.72
C LEU A 87 -17.94 -28.25 1.87
N LYS A 88 -17.57 -29.03 2.91
CA LYS A 88 -16.79 -28.53 4.03
C LYS A 88 -15.39 -28.09 3.60
N ASP A 89 -14.72 -28.88 2.76
CA ASP A 89 -13.40 -28.56 2.21
C ASP A 89 -13.46 -27.27 1.37
N LEU A 90 -14.45 -27.15 0.48
CA LEU A 90 -14.69 -25.94 -0.30
C LEU A 90 -14.97 -24.73 0.59
N ASN A 91 -15.78 -24.89 1.64
CA ASN A 91 -16.10 -23.79 2.55
C ASN A 91 -14.85 -23.31 3.32
N VAL A 92 -13.99 -24.24 3.76
CA VAL A 92 -12.69 -23.89 4.36
C VAL A 92 -11.80 -23.18 3.34
N LYS A 93 -11.74 -23.69 2.10
CA LYS A 93 -10.96 -23.09 1.02
C LYS A 93 -11.40 -21.66 0.72
N PHE A 94 -12.69 -21.43 0.50
CA PHE A 94 -13.22 -20.08 0.27
C PHE A 94 -13.01 -19.17 1.49
N GLY A 95 -13.08 -19.71 2.71
CA GLY A 95 -12.72 -18.98 3.92
C GLY A 95 -11.26 -18.50 3.89
N SER A 96 -10.33 -19.39 3.53
CA SER A 96 -8.90 -19.06 3.44
C SER A 96 -8.59 -18.08 2.30
N GLU A 97 -9.23 -18.22 1.13
CA GLU A 97 -9.08 -17.28 0.01
C GLU A 97 -9.64 -15.90 0.36
N ALA A 98 -10.76 -15.84 1.08
CA ALA A 98 -11.34 -14.59 1.56
C ALA A 98 -10.46 -13.90 2.61
N GLN A 99 -9.81 -14.67 3.50
CA GLN A 99 -8.83 -14.12 4.45
C GLN A 99 -7.60 -13.59 3.73
N PHE A 100 -7.02 -14.37 2.83
CA PHE A 100 -5.89 -13.94 2.01
C PHE A 100 -6.18 -12.64 1.23
N ALA A 101 -7.37 -12.53 0.64
CA ALA A 101 -7.80 -11.31 -0.05
C ALA A 101 -7.90 -10.09 0.89
N ARG A 102 -8.31 -10.28 2.14
CA ARG A 102 -8.36 -9.21 3.15
C ARG A 102 -6.96 -8.77 3.57
N ASP A 103 -6.07 -9.72 3.81
CA ASP A 103 -4.69 -9.44 4.22
C ASP A 103 -3.94 -8.68 3.12
N GLU A 104 -4.13 -9.07 1.86
CA GLU A 104 -3.53 -8.36 0.72
C GLU A 104 -4.13 -6.95 0.55
N LEU A 105 -5.43 -6.78 0.81
CA LEU A 105 -6.06 -5.47 0.79
C LEU A 105 -5.52 -4.56 1.91
N GLU A 106 -5.29 -5.10 3.10
CA GLU A 106 -4.69 -4.38 4.22
C GLU A 106 -3.25 -3.94 3.91
N ARG A 107 -2.46 -4.84 3.32
CA ARG A 107 -1.10 -4.53 2.85
C ARG A 107 -1.10 -3.39 1.83
N ILE A 108 -2.01 -3.42 0.85
CA ILE A 108 -2.14 -2.38 -0.17
C ILE A 108 -2.60 -1.05 0.44
N GLN A 109 -3.55 -1.08 1.39
CA GLN A 109 -4.00 0.13 2.08
C GLN A 109 -2.85 0.78 2.86
N HIS A 110 -2.11 0.00 3.66
CA HIS A 110 -0.98 0.51 4.41
C HIS A 110 0.11 1.12 3.50
N GLY A 111 0.38 0.47 2.36
CA GLY A 111 1.29 1.00 1.35
C GLY A 111 0.81 2.36 0.81
N ARG A 112 -0.47 2.44 0.41
CA ARG A 112 -1.08 3.67 -0.12
C ARG A 112 -1.07 4.80 0.90
N ASP A 113 -1.38 4.51 2.16
CA ASP A 113 -1.40 5.52 3.23
C ASP A 113 0.00 6.03 3.54
N LYS A 114 1.01 5.15 3.52
CA LYS A 114 2.41 5.54 3.66
C LYS A 114 2.87 6.44 2.51
N GLU A 115 2.53 6.10 1.27
CA GLU A 115 2.84 6.93 0.11
C GLU A 115 2.12 8.28 0.19
N ARG A 116 0.84 8.29 0.58
CA ARG A 116 0.06 9.50 0.77
C ARG A 116 0.68 10.40 1.84
N GLY A 117 1.08 9.85 2.99
CA GLY A 117 1.78 10.57 4.04
C GLY A 117 3.09 11.20 3.53
N GLY A 118 3.93 10.41 2.84
CA GLY A 118 5.19 10.93 2.28
C GLY A 118 5.02 11.97 1.16
N VAL A 119 3.90 11.97 0.44
CA VAL A 119 3.54 13.04 -0.50
C VAL A 119 3.05 14.28 0.25
N GLU A 120 2.22 14.11 1.27
CA GLU A 120 1.71 15.20 2.09
C GLU A 120 2.83 15.94 2.84
N ASP A 121 3.81 15.20 3.39
CA ASP A 121 4.96 15.78 4.08
C ASP A 121 5.81 16.62 3.13
N ARG A 122 6.11 16.11 1.93
CA ARG A 122 6.83 16.85 0.88
C ARG A 122 6.04 18.07 0.39
N ALA A 123 4.72 17.99 0.33
CA ALA A 123 3.87 19.12 -0.02
C ALA A 123 3.95 20.23 1.04
N LYS A 124 3.92 19.87 2.32
CA LYS A 124 4.09 20.81 3.45
C LYS A 124 5.47 21.44 3.46
N GLU A 125 6.52 20.65 3.21
CA GLU A 125 7.90 21.16 3.09
C GLU A 125 8.02 22.16 1.93
N LEU A 126 7.46 21.83 0.77
CA LEU A 126 7.49 22.72 -0.38
C LEU A 126 6.67 24.00 -0.14
N GLU A 127 5.51 23.90 0.51
CA GLU A 127 4.71 25.05 0.92
C GLU A 127 5.48 25.95 1.91
N ALA A 128 6.21 25.35 2.86
CA ALA A 128 7.08 26.08 3.78
C ALA A 128 8.20 26.81 3.03
N HIS A 129 8.85 26.15 2.06
CA HIS A 129 9.86 26.78 1.21
C HIS A 129 9.29 27.93 0.39
N MET A 130 8.09 27.77 -0.19
CA MET A 130 7.40 28.85 -0.90
C MET A 130 7.11 30.04 0.02
N ARG A 131 6.63 29.80 1.24
CA ARG A 131 6.40 30.86 2.23
C ARG A 131 7.69 31.56 2.61
N GLN A 132 8.77 30.82 2.84
CA GLN A 132 10.08 31.37 3.17
C GLN A 132 10.64 32.22 2.03
N LEU A 133 10.66 31.72 0.80
CA LEU A 133 11.08 32.47 -0.38
C LEU A 133 10.23 33.73 -0.59
N SER A 134 8.91 33.65 -0.35
CA SER A 134 8.04 34.81 -0.43
C SER A 134 8.38 35.88 0.61
N ALA A 135 8.73 35.47 1.83
CA ALA A 135 9.13 36.37 2.90
C ALA A 135 10.49 37.01 2.61
N GLN A 136 11.45 36.24 2.10
CA GLN A 136 12.76 36.73 1.70
C GLN A 136 12.65 37.75 0.55
N ASN A 137 11.81 37.48 -0.45
CA ASN A 137 11.59 38.42 -1.56
C ASN A 137 10.97 39.74 -1.06
N ARG A 138 10.03 39.68 -0.11
CA ARG A 138 9.49 40.88 0.55
C ARG A 138 10.57 41.64 1.33
N ALA A 139 11.39 40.95 2.10
CA ALA A 139 12.47 41.58 2.87
C ALA A 139 13.50 42.29 1.96
N LEU A 140 13.96 41.62 0.90
CA LEU A 140 14.87 42.22 -0.08
C LEU A 140 14.27 43.43 -0.79
N ARG A 141 12.95 43.43 -1.04
CA ARG A 141 12.26 44.61 -1.59
C ARG A 141 12.31 45.78 -0.63
N HIS A 142 12.07 45.55 0.66
CA HIS A 142 12.20 46.59 1.67
C HIS A 142 13.63 47.14 1.76
N GLU A 143 14.65 46.28 1.79
CA GLU A 143 16.05 46.72 1.79
C GLU A 143 16.40 47.55 0.54
N SER A 144 15.91 47.14 -0.63
CA SER A 144 16.10 47.88 -1.88
C SER A 144 15.44 49.26 -1.83
N GLU A 145 14.23 49.35 -1.28
CA GLU A 145 13.54 50.62 -1.07
C GLU A 145 14.29 51.54 -0.09
N ASP A 146 14.82 50.99 1.00
CA ASP A 146 15.59 51.75 1.99
C ASP A 146 16.92 52.26 1.41
N VAL A 147 17.65 51.41 0.69
CA VAL A 147 18.86 51.82 -0.03
C VAL A 147 18.55 52.92 -1.04
N LYS A 148 17.41 52.84 -1.73
CA LYS A 148 16.96 53.89 -2.66
C LYS A 148 16.70 55.21 -1.92
N ARG A 149 15.99 55.19 -0.79
CA ARG A 149 15.76 56.39 0.05
C ARG A 149 17.07 57.01 0.53
N HIS A 150 18.03 56.19 0.94
CA HIS A 150 19.37 56.66 1.34
C HIS A 150 20.11 57.27 0.15
N ASN A 151 20.04 56.65 -1.03
CA ASN A 151 20.65 57.19 -2.24
C ASN A 151 20.06 58.56 -2.63
N ASP A 152 18.74 58.70 -2.57
CA ASP A 152 18.05 59.97 -2.83
C ASP A 152 18.42 61.04 -1.79
N THR A 153 18.55 60.65 -0.51
CA THR A 153 19.01 61.54 0.56
C THR A 153 20.44 62.03 0.30
N LEU A 154 21.37 61.12 -0.02
CA LEU A 154 22.76 61.47 -0.35
C LEU A 154 22.82 62.39 -1.58
N LYS A 155 22.06 62.11 -2.63
CA LYS A 155 21.95 62.99 -3.81
C LYS A 155 21.48 64.38 -3.45
N SER A 156 20.47 64.50 -2.59
CA SER A 156 19.97 65.80 -2.12
C SER A 156 21.03 66.58 -1.34
N LEU A 157 21.82 65.88 -0.51
CA LEU A 157 22.94 66.47 0.24
C LEU A 157 24.03 66.98 -0.70
N VAL A 158 24.43 66.16 -1.68
CA VAL A 158 25.41 66.54 -2.71
C VAL A 158 24.92 67.75 -3.51
N ALA A 159 23.66 67.77 -3.93
CA ALA A 159 23.07 68.89 -4.65
C ALA A 159 23.06 70.18 -3.81
N ARG A 160 22.76 70.08 -2.51
CA ARG A 160 22.82 71.21 -1.59
C ARG A 160 24.25 71.78 -1.48
N TYR A 161 25.26 70.94 -1.27
CA TYR A 161 26.65 71.38 -1.21
C TYR A 161 27.13 72.00 -2.52
N GLN A 162 26.79 71.41 -3.67
CA GLN A 162 27.11 72.00 -4.98
C GLN A 162 26.48 73.38 -5.16
N LYS A 163 25.26 73.58 -4.66
CA LYS A 163 24.59 74.89 -4.69
C LYS A 163 25.31 75.91 -3.80
N GLU A 164 25.65 75.54 -2.56
CA GLU A 164 26.39 76.42 -1.64
C GLU A 164 27.75 76.84 -2.23
N LEU A 165 28.51 75.91 -2.83
CA LEU A 165 29.76 76.23 -3.53
C LEU A 165 29.56 77.17 -4.74
N LYS A 166 28.45 77.01 -5.46
CA LYS A 166 28.12 77.85 -6.62
C LYS A 166 27.65 79.24 -6.21
N ASP A 167 26.92 79.37 -5.11
CA ASP A 167 26.49 80.65 -4.55
C ASP A 167 27.69 81.41 -3.93
N GLN A 168 28.61 80.71 -3.26
CA GLN A 168 29.83 81.30 -2.70
C GLN A 168 30.79 81.79 -3.78
N SER A 169 30.96 81.03 -4.87
CA SER A 169 31.71 81.51 -6.04
C SER A 169 31.03 82.69 -6.75
N ARG A 170 29.69 82.77 -6.73
CA ARG A 170 28.93 83.91 -7.27
C ARG A 170 29.01 85.15 -6.36
N SER A 171 29.10 84.96 -5.05
CA SER A 171 29.31 86.03 -4.07
C SER A 171 30.75 86.57 -4.06
N VAL A 172 31.69 85.88 -4.72
CA VAL A 172 33.12 86.25 -4.84
C VAL A 172 33.45 86.71 -6.28
N ILE A 173 32.47 87.23 -7.03
CA ILE A 173 32.74 87.87 -8.32
C ILE A 173 33.30 89.27 -8.06
N GLY A 174 34.61 89.30 -7.85
CA GLY A 174 35.41 90.50 -7.68
C GLY A 174 36.92 90.31 -7.84
N VAL A 175 37.43 89.16 -8.32
CA VAL A 175 38.85 88.99 -8.76
C VAL A 175 38.97 87.84 -9.78
N PRO A 176 39.68 87.97 -10.92
CA PRO A 176 39.85 86.90 -11.91
C PRO A 176 41.01 85.93 -11.56
N PRO A 177 41.04 84.70 -12.14
CA PRO A 177 41.98 83.63 -11.78
C PRO A 177 43.18 83.51 -12.75
N PRO A 178 44.28 82.83 -12.36
CA PRO A 178 45.21 82.26 -13.34
C PRO A 178 45.11 80.72 -13.42
N SER A 179 44.82 80.30 -14.65
CA SER A 179 45.36 79.19 -15.45
C SER A 179 46.05 77.98 -14.81
N VAL A 180 45.53 76.82 -15.23
CA VAL A 180 46.02 75.43 -15.12
C VAL A 180 47.48 75.21 -15.58
N PRO A 181 48.08 74.05 -15.26
CA PRO A 181 48.15 73.07 -16.34
C PRO A 181 47.77 71.63 -15.96
N SER A 182 47.15 71.02 -16.96
CA SER A 182 46.86 69.60 -17.16
C SER A 182 48.10 68.72 -17.00
N VAL A 183 47.98 67.63 -16.23
CA VAL A 183 48.87 66.47 -16.31
C VAL A 183 48.00 65.22 -16.30
N SER A 184 48.04 64.49 -17.41
CA SER A 184 47.56 63.12 -17.53
C SER A 184 48.80 62.24 -17.69
N PRO A 185 48.91 61.14 -16.94
CA PRO A 185 49.40 59.89 -17.54
C PRO A 185 48.40 58.76 -17.36
N ALA A 186 48.35 57.92 -18.38
CA ALA A 186 47.50 56.75 -18.52
C ALA A 186 47.90 55.59 -17.56
N PRO A 187 47.23 54.42 -17.64
CA PRO A 187 46.48 53.79 -16.56
C PRO A 187 47.31 52.79 -15.73
N SER A 188 47.13 52.80 -14.41
CA SER A 188 47.56 51.69 -13.56
C SER A 188 46.42 50.70 -13.38
N GLY A 189 46.71 49.44 -13.73
CA GLY A 189 45.85 48.31 -13.46
C GLY A 189 45.60 48.13 -11.96
N ALA A 190 44.34 47.82 -11.65
CA ALA A 190 43.96 47.17 -10.43
C ALA A 190 42.82 46.19 -10.75
N SER A 191 43.00 44.98 -10.25
CA SER A 191 42.27 43.75 -10.50
C SER A 191 40.75 43.88 -10.39
N VAL A 192 40.08 43.49 -11.46
CA VAL A 192 38.66 43.14 -11.47
C VAL A 192 38.55 41.66 -11.09
N PRO A 193 37.65 41.25 -10.18
CA PRO A 193 37.39 39.83 -9.92
C PRO A 193 36.86 39.14 -11.18
N PRO A 194 37.24 37.88 -11.47
CA PRO A 194 36.77 37.17 -12.64
C PRO A 194 35.33 36.73 -12.40
N ALA A 195 34.36 37.47 -12.96
CA ALA A 195 32.98 37.02 -13.03
C ALA A 195 32.42 37.32 -14.42
N MET A 196 31.86 36.27 -15.00
CA MET A 196 31.06 36.24 -16.22
C MET A 196 31.88 36.24 -17.51
N LYS A 197 32.67 35.16 -17.62
CA LYS A 197 33.00 34.55 -18.89
C LYS A 197 31.70 34.08 -19.55
N ASP A 198 31.47 34.63 -20.74
CA ASP A 198 30.64 34.12 -21.82
C ASP A 198 29.16 33.85 -21.53
N SER A 199 28.34 34.79 -22.00
CA SER A 199 27.15 34.42 -22.77
C SER A 199 27.61 33.54 -23.95
N GLN A 200 27.74 32.23 -23.72
CA GLN A 200 28.02 31.29 -24.79
C GLN A 200 26.89 31.38 -25.83
N PRO A 201 27.23 31.40 -27.13
CA PRO A 201 26.23 31.23 -28.17
C PRO A 201 25.51 29.90 -27.97
N LEU A 202 24.21 29.94 -28.21
CA LEU A 202 23.27 28.82 -28.26
C LEU A 202 23.74 27.75 -29.26
N SER A 203 24.64 26.86 -28.83
CA SER A 203 24.99 25.61 -29.52
C SER A 203 25.72 24.61 -28.62
N SER A 204 25.43 24.62 -27.31
CA SER A 204 25.84 23.53 -26.41
C SER A 204 24.95 22.31 -26.69
N SER A 205 25.35 21.48 -27.64
CA SER A 205 24.72 20.19 -27.91
C SER A 205 24.86 19.26 -26.69
N MET A 206 23.76 19.00 -26.00
CA MET A 206 23.72 18.27 -24.74
C MET A 206 24.04 16.78 -24.95
N ASN A 207 25.03 16.24 -24.23
CA ASN A 207 25.41 14.84 -24.37
C ASN A 207 24.37 13.92 -23.70
N VAL A 208 23.68 13.10 -24.49
CA VAL A 208 22.60 12.20 -24.04
C VAL A 208 23.09 11.11 -23.08
N ASN A 209 24.34 10.65 -23.22
CA ASN A 209 24.94 9.63 -22.38
C ASN A 209 25.34 10.16 -20.99
N LYS A 210 25.67 11.45 -20.88
CA LYS A 210 26.15 12.08 -19.63
C LYS A 210 25.13 13.01 -18.96
N ALA A 211 24.12 13.49 -19.68
CA ALA A 211 23.12 14.41 -19.15
C ALA A 211 22.32 13.82 -17.99
N SER A 212 21.84 14.66 -17.06
CA SER A 212 20.87 14.22 -16.05
C SER A 212 19.44 14.19 -16.63
N ALA A 213 18.54 13.39 -16.03
CA ALA A 213 17.11 13.43 -16.37
C ALA A 213 16.54 14.84 -16.20
N GLY A 214 16.95 15.56 -15.14
CA GLY A 214 16.51 16.93 -14.88
C GLY A 214 16.93 17.90 -15.97
N ASP A 215 18.16 17.80 -16.47
CA ASP A 215 18.65 18.67 -17.54
C ASP A 215 17.95 18.40 -18.87
N MET A 216 17.59 17.15 -19.14
CA MET A 216 16.80 16.77 -20.32
C MET A 216 15.39 17.38 -20.28
N VAL A 217 14.76 17.43 -19.11
CA VAL A 217 13.46 18.08 -18.92
C VAL A 217 13.59 19.60 -19.07
N LEU A 218 14.56 20.21 -18.38
CA LEU A 218 14.73 21.67 -18.33
C LEU A 218 15.24 22.26 -19.64
N VAL A 219 16.25 21.64 -20.27
CA VAL A 219 16.92 22.19 -21.45
C VAL A 219 16.22 21.74 -22.72
N LEU A 220 15.87 20.46 -22.86
CA LEU A 220 15.28 19.91 -24.08
C LEU A 220 13.75 19.93 -24.07
N GLY A 221 13.11 20.24 -22.94
CA GLY A 221 11.65 20.27 -22.82
C GLY A 221 11.01 18.87 -22.89
N LEU A 222 11.76 17.82 -22.56
CA LEU A 222 11.25 16.45 -22.55
C LEU A 222 10.37 16.20 -21.32
N SER A 223 9.38 15.30 -21.45
CA SER A 223 8.63 14.84 -20.28
C SER A 223 9.53 14.00 -19.37
N LYS A 224 9.19 13.97 -18.07
CA LYS A 224 9.97 13.23 -17.07
C LYS A 224 10.09 11.74 -17.42
N ASP A 225 8.99 11.11 -17.85
CA ASP A 225 8.96 9.70 -18.28
C ASP A 225 9.95 9.44 -19.43
N VAL A 226 9.95 10.30 -20.44
CA VAL A 226 10.85 10.18 -21.58
C VAL A 226 12.31 10.38 -21.16
N ALA A 227 12.60 11.37 -20.33
CA ALA A 227 13.94 11.62 -19.81
C ALA A 227 14.47 10.41 -18.99
N ASP A 228 13.64 9.81 -18.15
CA ASP A 228 13.99 8.63 -17.36
C ASP A 228 14.26 7.41 -18.26
N ARG A 229 13.48 7.23 -19.33
CA ARG A 229 13.72 6.18 -20.34
C ARG A 229 15.03 6.40 -21.10
N VAL A 230 15.39 7.65 -21.37
CA VAL A 230 16.69 8.01 -21.97
C VAL A 230 17.85 7.71 -21.01
N VAL A 231 17.68 7.92 -19.71
CA VAL A 231 18.70 7.55 -18.70
C VAL A 231 18.84 6.03 -18.59
N THR A 232 17.72 5.31 -18.58
CA THR A 232 17.67 3.85 -18.36
C THR A 232 18.29 3.05 -19.51
N ASN A 233 18.20 3.53 -20.75
CA ASN A 233 18.63 2.80 -21.95
C ASN A 233 20.01 3.24 -22.50
N ARG A 234 20.84 3.87 -21.65
CA ARG A 234 22.23 4.21 -21.99
C ARG A 234 23.10 2.96 -22.04
N PRO A 235 24.18 2.94 -22.83
CA PRO A 235 24.69 4.01 -23.69
C PRO A 235 24.09 4.00 -25.11
N TYR A 236 24.10 5.17 -25.75
CA TYR A 236 23.76 5.38 -27.16
C TYR A 236 25.01 5.67 -27.97
N ARG A 237 25.21 4.97 -29.11
CA ARG A 237 26.36 5.21 -30.00
C ARG A 237 26.03 6.21 -31.10
N VAL A 238 24.80 6.20 -31.59
CA VAL A 238 24.31 7.12 -32.63
C VAL A 238 23.01 7.79 -32.20
N LYS A 239 22.75 9.00 -32.67
CA LYS A 239 21.51 9.75 -32.34
C LYS A 239 20.24 8.97 -32.72
N GLY A 240 20.28 8.22 -33.83
CA GLY A 240 19.15 7.41 -34.30
C GLY A 240 18.75 6.26 -33.37
N GLU A 241 19.60 5.85 -32.43
CA GLU A 241 19.24 4.81 -31.46
C GLU A 241 18.13 5.23 -30.51
N LEU A 242 17.96 6.54 -30.27
CA LEU A 242 16.87 7.03 -29.44
C LEU A 242 15.51 6.71 -30.07
N VAL A 243 15.42 6.72 -31.41
CA VAL A 243 14.19 6.34 -32.13
C VAL A 243 14.13 4.82 -32.32
N ALA A 244 15.24 4.17 -32.68
CA ALA A 244 15.28 2.73 -32.92
C ALA A 244 14.95 1.89 -31.66
N LYS A 245 15.37 2.36 -30.48
CA LYS A 245 15.03 1.76 -29.19
C LYS A 245 13.67 2.25 -28.65
N ASN A 246 12.89 2.95 -29.49
CA ASN A 246 11.61 3.58 -29.16
C ASN A 246 11.64 4.56 -27.98
N VAL A 247 12.81 5.01 -27.54
CA VAL A 247 12.98 5.90 -26.38
C VAL A 247 12.32 7.26 -26.64
N LEU A 248 12.52 7.79 -27.85
CA LEU A 248 11.88 9.01 -28.32
C LEU A 248 10.99 8.72 -29.54
N PRO A 249 9.76 9.29 -29.58
CA PRO A 249 9.02 9.40 -30.83
C PRO A 249 9.82 10.15 -31.88
N LYS A 250 9.67 9.77 -33.16
CA LYS A 250 10.38 10.40 -34.29
C LYS A 250 10.15 11.91 -34.34
N GLU A 251 8.92 12.34 -34.10
CA GLU A 251 8.51 13.76 -34.02
C GLU A 251 9.38 14.55 -33.02
N THR A 252 9.48 14.04 -31.79
CA THR A 252 10.24 14.67 -30.70
C THR A 252 11.73 14.64 -30.99
N PHE A 253 12.23 13.56 -31.58
CA PHE A 253 13.62 13.44 -31.99
C PHE A 253 13.99 14.51 -33.03
N ASP A 254 13.15 14.74 -34.03
CA ASP A 254 13.40 15.72 -35.08
C ASP A 254 13.49 17.17 -34.53
N LEU A 255 12.78 17.49 -33.45
CA LEU A 255 12.85 18.80 -32.76
C LEU A 255 14.14 19.01 -31.95
N ILE A 256 14.73 17.93 -31.42
CA ILE A 256 15.87 18.03 -30.50
C ILE A 256 17.19 17.56 -31.11
N LYS A 257 17.19 16.92 -32.29
CA LYS A 257 18.38 16.28 -32.90
C LYS A 257 19.58 17.20 -33.03
N GLU A 258 19.35 18.50 -33.26
CA GLU A 258 20.40 19.52 -33.37
C GLU A 258 20.96 19.94 -32.01
N ARG A 259 20.19 19.75 -30.94
CA ARG A 259 20.52 20.14 -29.56
C ARG A 259 21.11 19.01 -28.73
N ILE A 260 21.28 17.81 -29.30
CA ILE A 260 21.80 16.61 -28.60
C ILE A 260 23.05 16.02 -29.27
N SER A 261 23.94 15.44 -28.48
CA SER A 261 25.15 14.72 -28.91
C SER A 261 25.26 13.35 -28.24
N VAL A 262 25.97 12.40 -28.88
CA VAL A 262 26.11 11.00 -28.41
C VAL A 262 27.58 10.61 -28.22
N SER A 263 28.44 11.57 -27.87
CA SER A 263 29.84 11.26 -27.60
C SER A 263 29.97 10.27 -26.42
N PRO A 264 30.92 9.33 -26.49
CA PRO A 264 31.20 8.39 -25.40
C PRO A 264 31.63 9.07 -24.09
#